data_AF-A0A7L1BYN0-F1
#
_entry.id   AF-A0A7L1BYN0-F1
#
_cell.length_a   1.000
_cell.length_b   1.000
_cell.length_c   1.000
_cell.angle_alpha   90.00
_cell.angle_beta   90.00
_cell.angle_gamma   90.00
#
_symmetry.space_group_name_H-M   'P 1'
#
loop_
_entity.id
_entity.type
_entity.pdbx_description
1 polymer ?
#
loop_
_entity_poly.entity_id
_entity_poly.type
_entity_poly.pdbx_seq_one_letter_code
_entity_poly.pdbx_strand_id
1 'polypeptide(L)' 'SYGGYVPQFTFRFGDTYGRTTHKLLLDPTVSKSPRTLLAPLDNKQNLLELRYQIDH' A
#
# COMPACT_ATOMS: atom_id res chain seq x y z
N SER A 1 39.41 15.30 3.79
CA SER A 1 38.52 14.87 4.90
C SER A 1 37.13 14.68 4.34
N TYR A 2 36.66 13.42 4.27
CA TYR A 2 35.34 13.07 3.75
C TYR A 2 34.29 13.41 4.83
N GLY A 3 33.54 14.48 4.63
CA GLY A 3 32.42 14.88 5.50
C GLY A 3 31.37 13.77 5.47
N GLY A 4 31.22 13.07 6.58
CA GLY A 4 30.56 11.76 6.66
C GLY A 4 29.17 11.68 6.01
N TYR A 5 28.89 10.49 5.48
CA TYR A 5 27.53 10.06 5.18
C TYR A 5 26.66 10.21 6.45
N VAL A 6 25.51 10.89 6.33
CA VAL A 6 24.48 10.96 7.37
C VAL A 6 23.39 9.93 7.03
N PRO A 7 23.49 8.67 7.49
CA PRO A 7 22.57 7.59 7.11
C PRO A 7 21.12 7.77 7.57
N GLN A 8 20.84 8.76 8.42
CA GLN A 8 19.67 8.73 9.29
C GLN A 8 18.92 10.05 9.37
N PHE A 9 18.78 10.76 8.24
CA PHE A 9 17.57 11.59 8.09
C PHE A 9 16.38 10.69 7.77
N THR A 10 16.17 9.66 8.59
CA THR A 10 14.92 8.94 8.67
C THR A 10 13.88 10.01 8.94
N PHE A 11 12.85 10.13 8.11
CA PHE A 11 11.77 11.09 8.30
C PHE A 11 11.29 11.04 9.77
N ARG A 12 11.77 11.97 10.60
CA ARG A 12 11.41 12.09 12.03
C ARG A 12 10.14 12.93 12.21
N PHE A 13 9.48 13.25 11.11
CA PHE A 13 8.23 13.98 11.08
C PHE A 13 7.21 13.14 10.29
N GLY A 14 6.12 12.78 10.96
CA GLY A 14 5.07 11.93 10.41
C GLY A 14 5.22 10.43 10.72
N ASP A 15 4.10 9.72 10.65
CA ASP A 15 4.07 8.26 10.73
C ASP A 15 4.70 7.65 9.46
N THR A 16 5.39 6.52 9.60
CA THR A 16 5.89 5.78 8.43
C THR A 16 4.74 5.33 7.54
N TYR A 17 4.98 5.14 6.24
CA TYR A 17 3.98 4.60 5.32
C TYR A 17 3.29 3.34 5.87
N GLY A 18 4.06 2.41 6.43
CA GLY A 18 3.50 1.20 7.06
C GLY A 18 2.55 1.51 8.21
N ARG A 19 2.90 2.45 9.10
CA ARG A 19 2.06 2.84 10.25
C ARG A 19 0.82 3.60 9.82
N THR A 20 0.95 4.53 8.88
CA THR A 20 -0.16 5.32 8.33
C THR A 20 -1.15 4.42 7.60
N THR A 21 -0.67 3.56 6.69
CA THR A 21 -1.52 2.64 5.93
C THR A 21 -2.17 1.61 6.85
N HIS A 22 -1.46 1.09 7.86
CA HIS A 22 -2.05 0.18 8.86
C HIS A 22 -3.20 0.84 9.63
N LYS A 23 -3.04 2.08 10.09
CA LYS A 23 -4.12 2.82 10.77
C LYS A 23 -5.33 3.02 9.86
N LEU A 24 -5.10 3.42 8.60
CA LEU A 24 -6.17 3.62 7.61
C LEU A 24 -6.93 2.31 7.29
N LEU A 25 -6.23 1.18 7.20
CA LEU A 25 -6.84 -0.13 6.94
C LEU A 25 -7.68 -0.65 8.10
N LEU A 26 -7.37 -0.25 9.33
CA LEU A 26 -8.10 -0.66 10.54
C LEU A 26 -9.25 0.29 10.91
N ASP A 27 -9.27 1.50 10.36
CA ASP A 27 -10.30 2.50 10.66
C ASP A 27 -11.67 2.02 10.13
N PRO A 28 -12.68 1.82 11.00
CA PRO A 28 -14.02 1.40 10.58
C PRO A 28 -14.81 2.51 9.86
N THR A 29 -14.37 3.77 9.98
CA THR A 29 -15.02 4.93 9.34
C THR A 29 -14.53 5.15 7.90
N VAL A 30 -13.39 4.54 7.54
CA VAL A 30 -12.85 4.60 6.19
C VAL A 30 -13.51 3.52 5.33
N SER A 31 -14.11 3.95 4.22
CA SER A 31 -14.65 3.01 3.23
C SER A 31 -13.54 2.16 2.65
N LYS A 32 -13.59 0.86 2.92
CA LYS A 32 -12.65 -0.12 2.37
C LYS A 32 -13.06 -0.50 0.95
N SER A 33 -12.07 -0.84 0.13
CA SER A 33 -12.34 -1.50 -1.15
C SER A 33 -13.14 -2.78 -0.88
N PRO A 34 -14.23 -3.05 -1.62
CA PRO A 34 -14.96 -4.31 -1.51
C PRO A 34 -14.15 -5.51 -2.04
N ARG A 35 -12.97 -5.27 -2.64
CA ARG A 35 -12.14 -6.31 -3.25
C ARG A 35 -10.77 -6.41 -2.60
N THR A 36 -10.32 -7.64 -2.42
CA THR A 36 -8.98 -7.98 -1.95
C THR A 36 -7.96 -7.84 -3.08
N LEU A 37 -6.92 -7.03 -2.88
CA LEU A 37 -5.85 -6.83 -3.87
C LEU A 37 -4.93 -8.06 -4.03
N LEU A 38 -4.95 -8.97 -3.06
CA LEU A 38 -4.11 -10.17 -3.01
C LEU A 38 -4.90 -11.43 -3.39
N ALA A 39 -5.82 -11.33 -4.35
CA ALA A 39 -6.53 -12.52 -4.84
C ALA A 39 -5.58 -13.43 -5.64
N PRO A 40 -5.64 -14.77 -5.46
CA PRO A 40 -4.89 -15.70 -6.29
C PRO A 40 -5.18 -15.51 -7.79
N LEU A 41 -4.14 -15.39 -8.61
CA LEU A 41 -4.25 -15.09 -10.05
C LEU A 41 -4.37 -16.33 -10.94
N ASP A 42 -4.35 -17.53 -10.35
CA ASP A 42 -4.59 -18.80 -11.03
C ASP A 42 -6.06 -18.95 -11.47
N ASN A 43 -6.98 -18.19 -10.88
CA ASN A 43 -8.37 -18.17 -11.29
C ASN A 43 -8.60 -17.19 -12.45
N LYS A 44 -9.14 -17.70 -13.56
CA LYS A 44 -9.53 -16.93 -14.76
C LYS A 44 -10.46 -15.75 -14.45
N GLN A 45 -11.37 -15.88 -13.50
CA GLN A 45 -12.28 -14.81 -13.07
C GLN A 45 -11.50 -13.64 -12.46
N ASN A 46 -10.55 -13.92 -11.57
CA ASN A 46 -9.71 -12.88 -10.95
C ASN A 46 -8.85 -12.14 -11.98
N LEU A 47 -8.35 -12.86 -13.00
CA LEU A 47 -7.58 -12.26 -14.09
C LEU A 47 -8.42 -11.30 -14.94
N LEU A 48 -9.66 -11.67 -15.26
CA LEU A 48 -10.57 -10.84 -16.05
C LEU A 48 -11.00 -9.58 -15.27
N GLU A 49 -11.27 -9.73 -13.97
CA GLU A 49 -11.59 -8.61 -13.08
C GLU A 49 -10.44 -7.60 -12.96
N LEU A 50 -9.20 -8.07 -12.84
CA LEU A 50 -8.03 -7.19 -12.84
C LEU A 50 -7.85 -6.47 -14.17
N ARG A 51 -8.04 -7.18 -15.29
CA ARG A 51 -7.90 -6.60 -16.63
C ARG A 51 -8.91 -5.47 -16.85
N TYR A 52 -10.16 -5.68 -16.47
CA TYR A 52 -11.21 -4.67 -16.55
C TYR A 52 -10.84 -3.37 -15.82
N GLN A 53 -10.12 -3.49 -14.70
CA GLN A 53 -9.76 -2.34 -13.87
C GLN A 53 -8.49 -1.60 -14.33
N ILE A 54 -7.65 -2.21 -15.16
CA ILE A 54 -6.50 -1.49 -15.77
C ILE A 54 -6.98 -0.63 -16.95
N ASP A 55 -8.06 -1.05 -17.59
CA ASP A 55 -8.60 -0.43 -18.80
C ASP A 55 -9.62 0.72 -18.50
N HIS A 56 -9.95 1.02 -17.23
CA HIS A 56 -10.87 2.09 -16.79
C HIS A 56 -10.27 2.91 -15.63
#